data_AF-A0A9E5LA28-F1
#
_entry.id   AF-A0A9E5LA28-F1
#
_cell.length_a   1.000
_cell.length_b   1.000
_cell.length_c   1.000
_cell.angle_alpha   90.00
_cell.angle_beta   90.00
_cell.angle_gamma   90.00
#
_symmetry.space_group_name_H-M   'P 1'
#
loop_
_entity.id
_entity.type
_entity.pdbx_description
1 polymer ?
#
loop_
_entity_poly.entity_id
_entity_poly.type
_entity_poly.pdbx_seq_one_letter_code
_entity_poly.pdbx_strand_id
1 'polypeptide(L)'
;VIKGNLSLKNSRVIEELVGLIKTKSRNVYLENSSTSSSIKGVELISQELFGKKSELIIVLGGDGTFLRAAKKYYKNSKPFIGVNLGRVGFLTDISLRNLKKDISDVLDKKKFTEEKRDLIQANFGNSKEVALNEVVIHSGSYAQLMRYKLSIDNTFIYEQRSDGLIVATSTGSTAYALSAGGPIIHPDLKIFNIIPMFSQSLSSRPLICSNTASIEVEIISGPRAQGFVSLDGQEDLPLAFGKTIEIKKLSRTLKIIRPINNDFFSACREKLGWSIDINHKK
;
A
#
# COMPACT_ATOMS: atom_id res chain seq x y z
N VAL A 1 14.23 -1.77 -6.03
CA VAL A 1 13.03 -2.24 -6.77
C VAL A 1 12.61 -1.17 -7.75
N ILE A 2 12.32 -1.53 -9.01
CA ILE A 2 11.96 -0.59 -10.08
C ILE A 2 10.59 -0.95 -10.67
N LYS A 3 9.86 0.06 -11.17
CA LYS A 3 8.65 -0.17 -11.98
C LYS A 3 9.04 -0.90 -13.29
N GLY A 4 8.29 -1.94 -13.66
CA GLY A 4 8.47 -2.65 -14.93
C GLY A 4 8.23 -1.74 -16.15
N ASN A 5 9.05 -1.92 -17.19
CA ASN A 5 9.19 -1.06 -18.37
C ASN A 5 9.65 0.38 -18.03
N LEU A 6 10.97 0.54 -17.96
CA LEU A 6 11.63 1.83 -17.80
C LEU A 6 11.68 2.57 -19.14
N SER A 7 11.25 3.83 -19.15
CA SER A 7 11.55 4.74 -20.26
C SER A 7 13.02 5.16 -20.24
N LEU A 8 13.55 5.64 -21.38
CA LEU A 8 14.89 6.23 -21.47
C LEU A 8 15.13 7.38 -20.47
N LYS A 9 14.08 8.10 -20.06
CA LYS A 9 14.20 9.15 -19.03
C LYS A 9 14.49 8.57 -17.64
N ASN A 10 13.99 7.37 -17.36
CA ASN A 10 14.16 6.72 -16.07
C ASN A 10 15.53 6.05 -15.93
N SER A 11 16.23 5.73 -17.02
CA SER A 11 17.57 5.13 -16.94
C SER A 11 18.59 6.08 -16.31
N ARG A 12 18.58 7.38 -16.67
CA ARG A 12 19.47 8.39 -16.08
C ARG A 12 19.26 8.55 -14.57
N VAL A 13 18.01 8.54 -14.12
CA VAL A 13 17.67 8.60 -12.70
C VAL A 13 18.22 7.39 -11.95
N ILE A 14 18.14 6.20 -12.56
CA ILE A 14 18.70 4.98 -11.96
C ILE A 14 20.22 5.06 -11.90
N GLU A 15 20.89 5.51 -12.96
CA GLU A 15 22.35 5.68 -12.98
C GLU A 15 22.81 6.68 -11.90
N GLU A 16 22.11 7.82 -11.76
CA GLU A 16 22.38 8.79 -10.70
C GLU A 16 22.22 8.16 -9.32
N LEU A 17 21.11 7.45 -9.09
CA LEU A 17 20.84 6.77 -7.82
C LEU A 17 21.90 5.70 -7.51
N VAL A 18 22.29 4.88 -8.48
CA VAL A 18 23.35 3.88 -8.35
C VAL A 18 24.68 4.57 -8.02
N GLY A 19 24.99 5.68 -8.68
CA GLY A 19 26.17 6.49 -8.40
C GLY A 19 26.20 6.97 -6.94
N LEU A 20 25.08 7.49 -6.43
CA LEU A 20 24.97 7.93 -5.03
C LEU A 20 25.17 6.78 -4.05
N ILE A 21 24.50 5.64 -4.26
CA ILE A 21 24.63 4.48 -3.39
C ILE A 21 26.08 3.98 -3.37
N LYS A 22 26.75 3.97 -4.54
CA LYS A 22 28.15 3.54 -4.66
C LYS A 22 29.16 4.40 -3.91
N THR A 23 28.82 5.64 -3.60
CA THR A 23 29.69 6.47 -2.74
C THR A 23 29.75 5.98 -1.29
N LYS A 24 28.79 5.15 -0.86
CA LYS A 24 28.65 4.67 0.53
C LYS A 24 28.61 3.14 0.67
N SER A 25 28.25 2.42 -0.39
CA SER A 25 28.16 0.96 -0.41
C SER A 25 28.84 0.37 -1.64
N ARG A 26 29.59 -0.72 -1.45
CA ARG A 26 30.15 -1.50 -2.57
C ARG A 26 29.11 -2.36 -3.27
N ASN A 27 28.02 -2.68 -2.57
CA ASN A 27 27.00 -3.62 -3.02
C ASN A 27 25.73 -2.87 -3.38
N VAL A 28 25.34 -2.94 -4.65
CA VAL A 28 24.06 -2.41 -5.15
C VAL A 28 23.36 -3.52 -5.88
N TYR A 29 22.19 -3.90 -5.38
CA TYR A 29 21.41 -5.00 -5.94
C TYR A 29 20.22 -4.47 -6.72
N LEU A 30 19.89 -5.17 -7.80
CA LEU A 30 18.66 -4.94 -8.53
C LEU A 30 17.90 -6.27 -8.63
N GLU A 31 16.65 -6.26 -8.17
CA GLU A 31 15.74 -7.40 -8.31
C GLU A 31 15.56 -7.68 -9.80
N ASN A 32 15.82 -8.94 -10.20
CA ASN A 32 15.73 -9.38 -11.58
C ASN A 32 14.34 -9.03 -12.15
N SER A 33 14.31 -8.02 -13.01
CA SER A 33 13.14 -7.61 -13.77
C SER A 33 13.58 -7.59 -15.22
N SER A 34 12.70 -8.01 -16.13
CA SER A 34 12.98 -8.26 -17.55
C SER A 34 13.55 -7.06 -18.35
N THR A 35 13.83 -5.94 -17.68
CA THR A 35 14.27 -4.64 -18.20
C THR A 35 15.71 -4.26 -17.80
N SER A 36 16.46 -5.13 -17.12
CA SER A 36 17.67 -4.75 -16.37
C SER A 36 19.04 -5.05 -16.99
N SER A 37 19.12 -5.46 -18.26
CA SER A 37 20.40 -5.89 -18.86
C SER A 37 21.43 -4.78 -19.09
N SER A 38 21.09 -3.50 -18.92
CA SER A 38 21.95 -2.37 -19.33
C SER A 38 22.47 -1.46 -18.20
N ILE A 39 22.12 -1.70 -16.93
CA ILE A 39 22.51 -0.79 -15.83
C ILE A 39 23.89 -1.21 -15.29
N LYS A 40 24.91 -0.36 -15.46
CA LYS A 40 26.25 -0.63 -14.95
C LYS A 40 26.31 -0.51 -13.43
N GLY A 41 27.06 -1.41 -12.81
CA GLY A 41 27.39 -1.30 -11.39
C GLY A 41 26.35 -1.81 -10.41
N VAL A 42 25.38 -2.58 -10.88
CA VAL A 42 24.43 -3.31 -10.03
C VAL A 42 24.60 -4.82 -10.23
N GLU A 43 24.43 -5.61 -9.17
CA GLU A 43 24.36 -7.06 -9.22
C GLU A 43 22.89 -7.48 -9.34
N LEU A 44 22.55 -8.21 -10.40
CA LEU A 44 21.22 -8.79 -10.57
C LEU A 44 21.10 -10.03 -9.68
N ILE A 45 20.11 -10.03 -8.80
CA ILE A 45 19.86 -11.16 -7.90
C ILE A 45 18.39 -11.57 -7.90
N SER A 46 18.14 -12.82 -7.50
CA SER A 46 16.78 -13.33 -7.33
C SER A 46 16.04 -12.55 -6.23
N GLN A 47 14.71 -12.55 -6.29
CA GLN A 47 13.87 -11.92 -5.26
C GLN A 47 14.21 -12.43 -3.85
N GLU A 48 14.46 -13.73 -3.70
CA GLU A 48 14.80 -14.33 -2.41
C GLU A 48 16.13 -13.79 -1.85
N LEU A 49 17.17 -13.73 -2.70
CA LEU A 49 18.45 -13.16 -2.31
C LEU A 49 18.36 -11.66 -2.05
N PHE A 50 17.54 -10.94 -2.83
CA PHE A 50 17.33 -9.50 -2.66
C PHE A 50 16.84 -9.16 -1.26
N GLY A 51 15.79 -9.84 -0.80
CA GLY A 51 15.25 -9.62 0.55
C GLY A 51 16.25 -9.95 1.67
N LYS A 52 17.11 -10.96 1.47
CA LYS A 52 18.12 -11.38 2.47
C LYS A 52 19.33 -10.43 2.50
N LYS A 53 19.89 -10.08 1.35
CA LYS A 53 21.11 -9.28 1.21
C LYS A 53 20.89 -7.77 1.42
N SER A 54 19.70 -7.25 1.17
CA SER A 54 19.45 -5.81 1.24
C SER A 54 19.37 -5.31 2.68
N GLU A 55 19.96 -4.16 2.96
CA GLU A 55 19.83 -3.44 4.24
C GLU A 55 18.81 -2.29 4.15
N LEU A 56 18.61 -1.77 2.94
CA LEU A 56 17.65 -0.72 2.60
C LEU A 56 17.01 -1.07 1.26
N ILE A 57 15.68 -0.98 1.17
CA ILE A 57 14.94 -1.21 -0.07
C ILE A 57 14.52 0.14 -0.65
N ILE A 58 15.17 0.54 -1.74
CA ILE A 58 14.79 1.75 -2.49
C ILE A 58 13.80 1.36 -3.59
N VAL A 59 12.61 1.93 -3.55
CA VAL A 59 11.56 1.70 -4.54
C VAL A 59 11.48 2.92 -5.46
N LEU A 60 11.73 2.70 -6.74
CA LEU A 60 11.64 3.73 -7.76
C LEU A 60 10.34 3.57 -8.56
N GLY A 61 9.37 4.44 -8.34
CA GLY A 61 8.03 4.35 -8.93
C GLY A 61 6.97 5.15 -8.17
N GLY A 62 5.70 4.81 -8.35
CA GLY A 62 4.61 5.37 -7.55
C GLY A 62 4.22 4.45 -6.39
N ASP A 63 3.17 4.83 -5.66
CA ASP A 63 2.64 4.05 -4.53
C ASP A 63 2.30 2.60 -4.94
N GLY A 64 1.75 2.37 -6.13
CA GLY A 64 1.48 1.00 -6.62
C GLY A 64 2.75 0.14 -6.82
N THR A 65 3.90 0.74 -7.14
CA THR A 65 5.19 0.02 -7.17
C THR A 65 5.67 -0.27 -5.74
N PHE A 66 5.44 0.67 -4.82
CA PHE A 66 5.76 0.52 -3.40
C PHE A 66 4.96 -0.61 -2.75
N LEU A 67 3.64 -0.70 -2.99
CA LEU A 67 2.78 -1.77 -2.48
C LEU A 67 3.24 -3.16 -2.95
N ARG A 68 3.62 -3.29 -4.24
CA ARG A 68 4.18 -4.54 -4.77
C ARG A 68 5.50 -4.91 -4.09
N ALA A 69 6.38 -3.94 -3.87
CA ALA A 69 7.63 -4.16 -3.13
C ALA A 69 7.37 -4.56 -1.67
N ALA A 70 6.43 -3.87 -1.00
CA ALA A 70 6.04 -4.16 0.37
C ALA A 70 5.51 -5.59 0.50
N LYS A 71 4.58 -6.01 -0.37
CA LYS A 71 4.05 -7.39 -0.40
C LYS A 71 5.15 -8.45 -0.56
N LYS A 72 6.17 -8.17 -1.39
CA LYS A 72 7.30 -9.09 -1.61
C LYS A 72 8.26 -9.18 -0.42
N TYR A 73 8.55 -8.07 0.24
CA TYR A 73 9.68 -7.97 1.17
C TYR A 73 9.32 -7.64 2.62
N TYR A 74 8.03 -7.56 2.99
CA TYR A 74 7.62 -7.26 4.37
C TYR A 74 8.19 -8.26 5.39
N LYS A 75 8.41 -9.52 4.99
CA LYS A 75 8.97 -10.58 5.85
C LYS A 75 10.43 -10.33 6.23
N ASN A 76 11.17 -9.55 5.42
CA ASN A 76 12.59 -9.29 5.61
C ASN A 76 12.87 -8.19 6.64
N SER A 77 11.84 -7.46 7.09
CA SER A 77 11.94 -6.39 8.10
C SER A 77 12.97 -5.32 7.76
N LYS A 78 13.23 -5.09 6.47
CA LYS A 78 14.12 -4.05 5.96
C LYS A 78 13.36 -2.72 5.82
N PRO A 79 14.00 -1.58 6.09
CA PRO A 79 13.42 -0.27 5.81
C PRO A 79 13.22 -0.07 4.31
N PHE A 80 12.15 0.63 3.97
CA PHE A 80 11.79 1.02 2.61
C PHE A 80 11.92 2.53 2.46
N ILE A 81 12.30 2.98 1.28
CA ILE A 81 12.25 4.38 0.90
C ILE A 81 11.68 4.51 -0.52
N GLY A 82 10.75 5.44 -0.70
CA GLY A 82 10.03 5.60 -1.95
C GLY A 82 10.52 6.82 -2.73
N VAL A 83 11.10 6.57 -3.90
CA VAL A 83 11.48 7.61 -4.86
C VAL A 83 10.44 7.66 -5.96
N ASN A 84 9.80 8.81 -6.09
CA ASN A 84 8.77 9.04 -7.07
C ASN A 84 9.34 9.53 -8.42
N LEU A 85 8.94 8.84 -9.50
CA LEU A 85 9.29 9.16 -10.90
C LEU A 85 8.34 10.17 -11.58
N GLY A 86 7.22 10.51 -10.95
CA GLY A 86 6.17 11.37 -11.49
C GLY A 86 5.67 12.38 -10.46
N ARG A 87 4.38 12.33 -10.12
CA ARG A 87 3.81 13.10 -8.99
C ARG A 87 4.03 12.33 -7.70
N VAL A 88 4.33 13.03 -6.60
CA VAL A 88 4.67 12.45 -5.27
C VAL A 88 3.63 11.40 -4.84
N GLY A 89 3.91 10.52 -3.90
CA GLY A 89 2.94 9.57 -3.36
C GLY A 89 2.67 9.83 -1.89
N PHE A 90 1.69 9.14 -1.31
CA PHE A 90 1.64 9.05 0.16
C PHE A 90 2.75 8.13 0.68
N LEU A 91 3.29 7.21 -0.13
CA LEU A 91 4.40 6.30 0.22
C LEU A 91 5.69 6.61 -0.55
N THR A 92 5.61 7.27 -1.72
CA THR A 92 6.77 7.67 -2.52
C THR A 92 7.03 9.17 -2.48
N ASP A 93 7.75 9.61 -1.47
CA ASP A 93 7.82 11.00 -1.06
C ASP A 93 9.08 11.76 -1.53
N ILE A 94 10.13 11.05 -1.95
CA ILE A 94 11.31 11.67 -2.57
C ILE A 94 11.02 12.01 -4.03
N SER A 95 11.05 13.30 -4.36
CA SER A 95 10.98 13.78 -5.74
C SER A 95 12.33 13.70 -6.44
N LEU A 96 12.33 13.62 -7.78
CA LEU A 96 13.56 13.65 -8.58
C LEU A 96 14.41 14.90 -8.32
N ARG A 97 13.78 16.04 -8.00
CA ARG A 97 14.48 17.30 -7.71
C ARG A 97 15.33 17.21 -6.43
N ASN A 98 14.85 16.47 -5.43
CA ASN A 98 15.51 16.34 -4.14
C ASN A 98 16.30 15.02 -4.01
N LEU A 99 16.26 14.15 -5.03
CA LEU A 99 16.85 12.81 -5.04
C LEU A 99 18.26 12.78 -4.43
N LYS A 100 19.17 13.58 -4.99
CA LYS A 100 20.57 13.61 -4.56
C LYS A 100 20.72 13.97 -3.08
N LYS A 101 19.98 14.99 -2.63
CA LYS A 101 20.05 15.47 -1.25
C LYS A 101 19.47 14.43 -0.29
N ASP A 102 18.23 14.03 -0.51
CA ASP A 102 17.47 13.20 0.44
C ASP A 102 18.05 11.78 0.53
N ILE A 103 18.48 11.20 -0.60
CA ILE A 103 19.17 9.90 -0.59
C ILE A 103 20.53 10.00 0.11
N SER A 104 21.31 11.06 -0.12
CA SER A 104 22.60 11.22 0.55
C SER A 104 22.43 11.39 2.06
N ASP A 105 21.46 12.20 2.50
CA ASP A 105 21.11 12.38 3.90
C ASP A 105 20.78 11.01 4.54
N VAL A 106 19.90 10.22 3.92
CA VAL A 106 19.55 8.87 4.40
C VAL A 106 20.75 7.92 4.44
N LEU A 107 21.57 7.88 3.38
CA LEU A 107 22.75 7.01 3.32
C LEU A 107 23.83 7.41 4.35
N ASP A 108 23.95 8.70 4.65
CA ASP A 108 24.82 9.22 5.71
C ASP A 108 24.22 9.06 7.11
N LYS A 109 23.04 8.42 7.22
CA LYS A 109 22.26 8.25 8.45
C LYS A 109 21.95 9.58 9.13
N LYS A 110 21.63 10.60 8.33
CA LYS A 110 21.31 11.96 8.76
C LYS A 110 19.93 12.34 8.24
N LYS A 111 19.26 13.24 8.98
CA LYS A 111 18.09 13.97 8.52
C LYS A 111 16.94 13.13 7.91
N PHE A 112 16.61 12.01 8.55
CA PHE A 112 15.45 11.19 8.20
C PHE A 112 14.66 10.77 9.44
N THR A 113 13.42 10.35 9.25
CA THR A 113 12.59 9.69 10.26
C THR A 113 12.24 8.27 9.81
N GLU A 114 12.04 7.36 10.77
CA GLU A 114 11.55 6.00 10.52
C GLU A 114 10.10 5.90 11.02
N GLU A 115 9.19 5.55 10.11
CA GLU A 115 7.79 5.27 10.40
C GLU A 115 7.51 3.78 10.38
N LYS A 116 6.63 3.32 11.28
CA LYS A 116 6.12 1.95 11.29
C LYS A 116 4.68 1.93 10.81
N ARG A 117 4.42 1.30 9.67
CA ARG A 117 3.07 1.11 9.13
C ARG A 117 2.56 -0.29 9.46
N ASP A 118 1.35 -0.35 9.99
CA ASP A 118 0.68 -1.62 10.24
C ASP A 118 0.29 -2.28 8.92
N LEU A 119 0.41 -3.61 8.86
CA LEU A 119 -0.02 -4.42 7.74
C LEU A 119 -1.32 -5.13 8.10
N ILE A 120 -2.20 -5.31 7.13
CA ILE A 120 -3.45 -6.07 7.27
C ILE A 120 -3.27 -7.43 6.61
N GLN A 121 -3.78 -8.48 7.24
CA GLN A 121 -3.73 -9.85 6.76
C GLN A 121 -5.15 -10.37 6.59
N ALA A 122 -5.39 -11.07 5.48
CA ALA A 122 -6.64 -11.75 5.22
C ALA A 122 -6.41 -13.27 5.06
N ASN A 123 -7.20 -14.07 5.77
CA ASN A 123 -7.19 -15.54 5.70
C ASN A 123 -8.53 -16.02 5.17
N PHE A 124 -8.52 -16.80 4.10
CA PHE A 124 -9.71 -17.40 3.50
C PHE A 124 -9.34 -18.63 2.68
N GLY A 125 -10.08 -19.73 2.85
CA GLY A 125 -9.71 -21.00 2.24
C GLY A 125 -8.27 -21.40 2.61
N ASN A 126 -7.43 -21.63 1.59
CA ASN A 126 -5.99 -21.90 1.76
C ASN A 126 -5.11 -20.66 1.56
N SER A 127 -5.72 -19.50 1.33
CA SER A 127 -5.02 -18.25 1.03
C SER A 127 -4.73 -17.47 2.32
N LYS A 128 -3.52 -16.93 2.40
CA LYS A 128 -3.07 -16.04 3.47
C LYS A 128 -2.34 -14.86 2.86
N GLU A 129 -3.08 -13.79 2.66
CA GLU A 129 -2.63 -12.62 1.93
C GLU A 129 -2.37 -11.44 2.87
N VAL A 130 -1.50 -10.53 2.45
CA VAL A 130 -1.12 -9.34 3.22
C VAL A 130 -1.20 -8.11 2.33
N ALA A 131 -1.71 -7.03 2.90
CA ALA A 131 -1.79 -5.70 2.31
C ALA A 131 -1.22 -4.64 3.25
N LEU A 132 -0.84 -3.50 2.70
CA LEU A 132 -0.52 -2.29 3.45
C LEU A 132 -1.73 -1.36 3.59
N ASN A 133 -2.52 -1.24 2.53
CA ASN A 133 -3.64 -0.31 2.48
C ASN A 133 -4.94 -1.00 2.88
N GLU A 134 -5.43 -1.95 2.09
CA GLU A 134 -6.77 -2.49 2.28
C GLU A 134 -6.97 -3.93 1.80
N VAL A 135 -8.01 -4.54 2.34
CA VAL A 135 -8.68 -5.73 1.81
C VAL A 135 -10.03 -5.30 1.24
N VAL A 136 -10.28 -5.60 -0.02
CA VAL A 136 -11.54 -5.32 -0.71
C VAL A 136 -12.23 -6.64 -0.99
N ILE A 137 -13.46 -6.79 -0.51
CA ILE A 137 -14.32 -7.92 -0.82
C ILE A 137 -15.40 -7.39 -1.77
N HIS A 138 -15.58 -7.97 -2.95
CA HIS A 138 -16.52 -7.46 -3.94
C HIS A 138 -17.20 -8.55 -4.75
N SER A 139 -18.31 -8.17 -5.39
CA SER A 139 -19.18 -9.07 -6.17
C SER A 139 -18.56 -9.57 -7.49
N GLY A 140 -17.41 -9.02 -7.87
CA GLY A 140 -16.73 -9.28 -9.14
C GLY A 140 -17.42 -8.67 -10.37
N SER A 141 -18.50 -7.91 -10.20
CA SER A 141 -19.29 -7.35 -11.29
C SER A 141 -19.66 -5.90 -10.99
N TYR A 142 -19.77 -5.07 -12.02
CA TYR A 142 -20.10 -3.65 -11.86
C TYR A 142 -21.58 -3.47 -11.53
N ALA A 143 -21.90 -2.65 -10.51
CA ALA A 143 -23.26 -2.31 -10.12
C ALA A 143 -24.16 -3.52 -9.86
N GLN A 144 -23.59 -4.58 -9.29
CA GLN A 144 -24.33 -5.78 -8.90
C GLN A 144 -23.95 -6.18 -7.48
N LEU A 145 -24.99 -6.41 -6.68
CA LEU A 145 -24.86 -6.50 -5.23
C LEU A 145 -24.56 -7.92 -4.79
N MET A 146 -23.62 -8.04 -3.86
CA MET A 146 -23.42 -9.24 -3.05
C MET A 146 -24.05 -9.05 -1.67
N ARG A 147 -24.44 -10.18 -1.05
CA ARG A 147 -24.95 -10.27 0.32
C ARG A 147 -23.86 -10.86 1.20
N TYR A 148 -23.57 -10.22 2.33
CA TYR A 148 -22.60 -10.71 3.31
C TYR A 148 -23.01 -10.36 4.74
N LYS A 149 -22.46 -11.09 5.71
CA LYS A 149 -22.50 -10.75 7.14
C LYS A 149 -21.14 -10.24 7.59
N LEU A 150 -21.16 -9.21 8.42
CA LEU A 150 -19.99 -8.67 9.11
C LEU A 150 -20.09 -8.99 10.59
N SER A 151 -19.02 -9.55 11.14
CA SER A 151 -18.82 -9.73 12.58
C SER A 151 -17.47 -9.13 12.98
N ILE A 152 -17.38 -8.59 14.20
CA ILE A 152 -16.13 -8.09 14.79
C ILE A 152 -15.98 -8.75 16.16
N ASP A 153 -14.83 -9.38 16.40
CA ASP A 153 -14.53 -10.10 17.65
C ASP A 153 -15.67 -11.06 18.05
N ASN A 154 -16.11 -11.87 17.07
CA ASN A 154 -17.23 -12.83 17.18
C ASN A 154 -18.61 -12.21 17.48
N THR A 155 -18.72 -10.88 17.46
CA THR A 155 -20.00 -10.17 17.64
C THR A 155 -20.57 -9.83 16.27
N PHE A 156 -21.79 -10.30 16.00
CA PHE A 156 -22.52 -9.94 14.78
C PHE A 156 -22.81 -8.43 14.77
N ILE A 157 -22.47 -7.77 13.65
CA ILE A 157 -22.69 -6.34 13.47
C ILE A 157 -23.89 -6.09 12.56
N TYR A 158 -23.82 -6.57 11.31
CA TYR A 158 -24.93 -6.46 10.37
C TYR A 158 -24.80 -7.47 9.24
N GLU A 159 -25.91 -7.64 8.52
CA GLU A 159 -25.95 -8.25 7.21
C GLU A 159 -26.35 -7.19 6.18
N GLN A 160 -25.69 -7.17 5.02
CA GLN A 160 -25.90 -6.11 4.05
C GLN A 160 -25.82 -6.60 2.59
N ARG A 161 -26.50 -5.86 1.71
CA ARG A 161 -26.36 -5.94 0.25
C ARG A 161 -25.66 -4.68 -0.27
N SER A 162 -24.51 -4.86 -0.91
CA SER A 162 -23.69 -3.79 -1.48
C SER A 162 -22.79 -4.35 -2.59
N ASP A 163 -22.12 -3.50 -3.38
CA ASP A 163 -21.15 -3.96 -4.39
C ASP A 163 -19.96 -4.69 -3.74
N GLY A 164 -19.69 -4.37 -2.48
CA GLY A 164 -18.61 -4.94 -1.69
C GLY A 164 -18.41 -4.25 -0.35
N LEU A 165 -17.28 -4.57 0.29
CA LEU A 165 -16.82 -4.04 1.56
C LEU A 165 -15.31 -3.81 1.48
N ILE A 166 -14.85 -2.66 1.96
CA ILE A 166 -13.43 -2.32 2.10
C ILE A 166 -13.08 -2.36 3.59
N VAL A 167 -12.00 -3.04 3.95
CA VAL A 167 -11.38 -2.93 5.27
C VAL A 167 -9.98 -2.37 5.08
N ALA A 168 -9.79 -1.11 5.47
CA ALA A 168 -8.56 -0.37 5.26
C ALA A 168 -7.80 -0.12 6.57
N THR A 169 -6.47 -0.09 6.49
CA THR A 169 -5.59 0.44 7.53
C THR A 169 -5.62 1.97 7.52
N SER A 170 -5.04 2.60 8.54
CA SER A 170 -4.80 4.05 8.55
C SER A 170 -4.00 4.52 7.33
N THR A 171 -3.06 3.70 6.83
CA THR A 171 -2.30 4.02 5.60
C THR A 171 -3.19 3.93 4.36
N GLY A 172 -4.10 2.95 4.31
CA GLY A 172 -5.08 2.81 3.22
C GLY A 172 -6.17 3.88 3.19
N SER A 173 -6.30 4.70 4.23
CA SER A 173 -7.32 5.76 4.30
C SER A 173 -7.24 6.79 3.17
N THR A 174 -6.07 6.95 2.56
CA THR A 174 -5.81 7.85 1.43
C THR A 174 -5.78 7.12 0.07
N ALA A 175 -6.09 5.83 0.05
CA ALA A 175 -6.13 5.00 -1.14
C ALA A 175 -7.60 4.74 -1.57
N TYR A 176 -8.00 3.49 -1.80
CA TYR A 176 -9.35 3.21 -2.30
C TYR A 176 -10.44 3.58 -1.29
N ALA A 177 -10.12 3.49 0.01
CA ALA A 177 -10.99 3.94 1.09
C ALA A 177 -11.40 5.42 0.95
N LEU A 178 -10.49 6.30 0.50
CA LEU A 178 -10.79 7.72 0.27
C LEU A 178 -11.83 7.88 -0.85
N SER A 179 -11.64 7.16 -1.95
CA SER A 179 -12.56 7.19 -3.09
C SER A 179 -13.94 6.64 -2.74
N ALA A 180 -14.02 5.70 -1.79
CA ALA A 180 -15.26 5.16 -1.27
C ALA A 180 -15.96 6.09 -0.24
N GLY A 181 -15.43 7.30 0.00
CA GLY A 181 -16.00 8.27 0.95
C GLY A 181 -15.57 8.07 2.40
N GLY A 182 -14.52 7.29 2.64
CA GLY A 182 -13.92 7.13 3.96
C GLY A 182 -13.16 8.38 4.43
N PRO A 183 -13.00 8.56 5.75
CA PRO A 183 -12.20 9.66 6.29
C PRO A 183 -10.71 9.46 6.01
N ILE A 184 -9.98 10.58 5.92
CA ILE A 184 -8.52 10.61 5.93
C ILE A 184 -8.05 10.38 7.37
N ILE A 185 -7.17 9.39 7.56
CA ILE A 185 -6.72 8.96 8.88
C ILE A 185 -5.21 9.14 8.97
N HIS A 186 -4.73 9.77 10.05
CA HIS A 186 -3.30 9.90 10.29
C HIS A 186 -2.64 8.51 10.44
N PRO A 187 -1.49 8.22 9.78
CA PRO A 187 -0.89 6.88 9.76
C PRO A 187 -0.53 6.28 11.13
N ASP A 188 -0.32 7.12 12.14
CA ASP A 188 0.00 6.68 13.50
C ASP A 188 -1.19 6.10 14.27
N LEU A 189 -2.42 6.42 13.86
CA LEU A 189 -3.62 5.88 14.49
C LEU A 189 -3.72 4.37 14.25
N LYS A 190 -4.13 3.63 15.27
CA LYS A 190 -4.15 2.15 15.27
C LYS A 190 -5.56 1.62 15.11
N ILE A 191 -6.13 1.89 13.92
CA ILE A 191 -7.53 1.59 13.61
C ILE A 191 -7.69 0.86 12.27
N PHE A 192 -8.80 0.16 12.14
CA PHE A 192 -9.35 -0.25 10.86
C PHE A 192 -10.53 0.63 10.49
N ASN A 193 -10.67 0.91 9.20
CA ASN A 193 -11.78 1.63 8.61
C ASN A 193 -12.53 0.70 7.67
N ILE A 194 -13.77 0.39 8.04
CA ILE A 194 -14.65 -0.56 7.34
C ILE A 194 -15.68 0.25 6.56
N ILE A 195 -15.61 0.20 5.24
CA ILE A 195 -16.41 1.03 4.33
C ILE A 195 -17.21 0.14 3.39
N PRO A 196 -18.55 0.12 3.48
CA PRO A 196 -19.37 -0.58 2.49
C PRO A 196 -19.40 0.17 1.16
N MET A 197 -19.28 -0.57 0.05
CA MET A 197 -19.27 -0.02 -1.31
C MET A 197 -20.70 0.00 -1.87
N PHE A 198 -21.28 1.19 -2.08
CA PHE A 198 -22.60 1.37 -2.71
C PHE A 198 -23.71 0.50 -2.07
N SER A 199 -23.85 0.58 -0.75
CA SER A 199 -24.90 -0.12 -0.01
C SER A 199 -26.31 0.37 -0.37
N GLN A 200 -27.26 -0.55 -0.48
CA GLN A 200 -28.69 -0.20 -0.60
C GLN A 200 -29.30 0.29 0.72
N SER A 201 -28.66 0.02 1.86
CA SER A 201 -29.19 0.42 3.17
C SER A 201 -28.95 1.91 3.42
N LEU A 202 -30.03 2.66 3.68
CA LEU A 202 -29.96 4.10 4.01
C LEU A 202 -29.23 4.39 5.32
N SER A 203 -29.16 3.42 6.23
CA SER A 203 -28.43 3.51 7.50
C SER A 203 -26.98 3.03 7.40
N SER A 204 -26.54 2.56 6.23
CA SER A 204 -25.16 2.13 6.01
C SER A 204 -24.18 3.28 6.22
N ARG A 205 -23.21 3.09 7.10
CA ARG A 205 -22.16 4.09 7.39
C ARG A 205 -20.79 3.39 7.49
N PRO A 206 -19.69 4.10 7.19
CA PRO A 206 -18.36 3.66 7.56
C PRO A 206 -18.27 3.38 9.07
N LEU A 207 -17.55 2.32 9.43
CA LEU A 207 -17.32 1.91 10.81
C LEU A 207 -15.82 1.91 11.09
N ILE A 208 -15.41 2.54 12.18
CA ILE A 208 -14.02 2.54 12.65
C ILE A 208 -13.94 1.67 13.91
N CYS A 209 -12.94 0.78 13.96
CA CYS A 209 -12.65 -0.02 15.13
C CYS A 209 -11.13 -0.12 15.39
N SER A 210 -10.74 -0.67 16.54
CA SER A 210 -9.33 -0.94 16.84
C SER A 210 -8.71 -1.87 15.79
N ASN A 211 -7.47 -1.63 15.38
CA ASN A 211 -6.76 -2.57 14.49
C ASN A 211 -6.29 -3.86 15.18
N THR A 212 -6.57 -4.01 16.49
CA THR A 212 -6.40 -5.28 17.21
C THR A 212 -7.60 -6.21 17.06
N ALA A 213 -8.73 -5.72 16.54
CA ALA A 213 -9.93 -6.52 16.37
C ALA A 213 -9.76 -7.55 15.25
N SER A 214 -10.48 -8.67 15.37
CA SER A 214 -10.65 -9.64 14.29
C SER A 214 -11.95 -9.36 13.55
N ILE A 215 -11.85 -9.07 12.26
CA ILE A 215 -12.99 -8.79 11.40
C ILE A 215 -13.31 -10.05 10.60
N GLU A 216 -14.54 -10.52 10.68
CA GLU A 216 -15.01 -11.69 9.96
C GLU A 216 -16.10 -11.29 8.97
N VAL A 217 -15.95 -11.73 7.71
CA VAL A 217 -16.95 -11.48 6.66
C VAL A 217 -17.36 -12.81 6.02
N GLU A 218 -18.62 -13.18 6.16
CA GLU A 218 -19.21 -14.34 5.49
C GLU A 218 -19.88 -13.88 4.19
N ILE A 219 -19.44 -14.40 3.04
CA ILE A 219 -20.08 -14.09 1.75
C ILE A 219 -21.25 -15.06 1.54
N ILE A 220 -22.48 -14.56 1.57
CA ILE A 220 -23.68 -15.40 1.48
C ILE A 220 -24.05 -15.72 0.04
N SER A 221 -24.10 -14.70 -0.82
CA SER A 221 -24.56 -14.83 -2.20
C SER A 221 -24.18 -13.61 -3.03
N GLY A 222 -24.17 -13.73 -4.34
CA GLY A 222 -23.92 -12.62 -5.24
C GLY A 222 -24.38 -12.92 -6.67
N PRO A 223 -24.12 -12.01 -7.61
CA PRO A 223 -24.60 -12.11 -8.99
C PRO A 223 -23.79 -13.08 -9.86
N ARG A 224 -22.56 -13.39 -9.43
CA ARG A 224 -21.66 -14.35 -10.08
C ARG A 224 -21.63 -15.67 -9.33
N ALA A 225 -20.88 -16.65 -9.82
CA ALA A 225 -20.71 -17.94 -9.15
C ALA A 225 -19.95 -17.84 -7.81
N GLN A 226 -19.21 -16.76 -7.58
CA GLN A 226 -18.36 -16.56 -6.40
C GLN A 226 -18.10 -15.06 -6.18
N GLY A 227 -17.68 -14.69 -4.97
CA GLY A 227 -17.14 -13.36 -4.66
C GLY A 227 -15.64 -13.30 -4.93
N PHE A 228 -15.08 -12.11 -4.76
CA PHE A 228 -13.65 -11.86 -4.97
C PHE A 228 -13.07 -11.04 -3.83
N VAL A 229 -11.79 -11.29 -3.55
CA VAL A 229 -11.01 -10.61 -2.53
C VAL A 229 -9.77 -10.02 -3.21
N SER A 230 -9.57 -8.72 -3.06
CA SER A 230 -8.43 -7.99 -3.60
C SER A 230 -7.66 -7.33 -2.47
N LEU A 231 -6.33 -7.42 -2.49
CA LEU A 231 -5.45 -6.80 -1.51
C LEU A 231 -4.55 -5.78 -2.21
N ASP A 232 -4.55 -4.54 -1.72
CA ASP A 232 -3.80 -3.41 -2.31
C ASP A 232 -4.09 -3.20 -3.82
N GLY A 233 -5.29 -3.58 -4.29
CA GLY A 233 -5.70 -3.49 -5.70
C GLY A 233 -4.82 -4.28 -6.67
N GLN A 234 -4.27 -5.42 -6.24
CA GLN A 234 -3.37 -6.24 -7.06
C GLN A 234 -4.12 -7.30 -7.87
N GLU A 235 -4.32 -8.49 -7.31
CA GLU A 235 -4.98 -9.62 -7.98
C GLU A 235 -6.27 -9.95 -7.25
N ASP A 236 -7.33 -10.23 -8.02
CA ASP A 236 -8.61 -10.66 -7.48
C ASP A 236 -8.59 -12.17 -7.24
N LEU A 237 -8.69 -12.55 -5.97
CA LEU A 237 -8.68 -13.93 -5.53
C LEU A 237 -10.12 -14.41 -5.31
N PRO A 238 -10.51 -15.55 -5.89
CA PRO A 238 -11.88 -16.03 -5.79
C PRO A 238 -12.21 -16.54 -4.38
N LEU A 239 -13.43 -16.28 -3.93
CA LEU A 239 -13.97 -16.79 -2.67
C LEU A 239 -15.41 -17.29 -2.89
N ALA A 240 -15.61 -18.59 -2.71
CA ALA A 240 -16.92 -19.22 -2.86
C ALA A 240 -17.93 -18.67 -1.84
N PHE A 241 -19.22 -18.68 -2.21
CA PHE A 241 -20.29 -18.35 -1.28
C PHE A 241 -20.43 -19.39 -0.16
N GLY A 242 -20.95 -18.96 0.99
CA GLY A 242 -20.96 -19.72 2.24
C GLY A 242 -19.57 -19.87 2.88
N LYS A 243 -18.58 -19.12 2.40
CA LYS A 243 -17.24 -19.06 3.00
C LYS A 243 -16.99 -17.72 3.66
N THR A 244 -16.04 -17.78 4.59
CA THR A 244 -15.70 -16.69 5.46
C THR A 244 -14.27 -16.25 5.20
N ILE A 245 -14.04 -14.93 5.31
CA ILE A 245 -12.72 -14.31 5.36
C ILE A 245 -12.50 -13.70 6.73
N GLU A 246 -11.37 -14.05 7.35
CA GLU A 246 -10.87 -13.46 8.59
C GLU A 246 -9.83 -12.38 8.23
N ILE A 247 -10.05 -11.16 8.68
CA ILE A 247 -9.20 -10.00 8.45
C ILE A 247 -8.68 -9.50 9.80
N LYS A 248 -7.37 -9.41 9.93
CA LYS A 248 -6.72 -8.94 11.17
C LYS A 248 -5.41 -8.22 10.89
N LYS A 249 -4.92 -7.49 11.89
CA LYS A 249 -3.59 -6.90 11.81
C LYS A 249 -2.52 -8.01 11.81
N LEU A 250 -1.55 -7.87 10.92
CA LEU A 250 -0.36 -8.69 10.95
C LEU A 250 0.54 -8.25 12.12
N SER A 251 1.16 -9.20 12.81
CA SER A 251 2.09 -8.91 13.92
C SER A 251 3.35 -8.15 13.48
N ARG A 252 3.63 -8.11 12.18
CA ARG A 252 4.76 -7.38 11.58
C ARG A 252 4.29 -6.04 11.03
N THR A 253 5.16 -5.05 11.17
CA THR A 253 4.99 -3.72 10.56
C THR A 253 5.98 -3.52 9.43
N LEU A 254 5.61 -2.69 8.46
CA LEU A 254 6.53 -2.18 7.45
C LEU A 254 7.30 -0.98 8.02
N LYS A 255 8.60 -0.92 7.77
CA LYS A 255 9.44 0.23 8.14
C LYS A 255 9.62 1.13 6.93
N ILE A 256 9.30 2.41 7.06
CA ILE A 256 9.43 3.40 5.99
C ILE A 256 10.36 4.51 6.47
N ILE A 257 11.39 4.81 5.68
CA ILE A 257 12.27 5.97 5.88
C ILE A 257 11.69 7.15 5.12
N ARG A 258 11.60 8.29 5.81
CA ARG A 258 11.08 9.57 5.32
C ARG A 258 12.12 10.68 5.49
N PRO A 259 12.28 11.60 4.53
CA PRO A 259 13.02 12.84 4.78
C PRO A 259 12.32 13.70 5.85
N ILE A 260 13.07 14.44 6.70
CA ILE A 260 12.50 15.20 7.84
C ILE A 260 11.40 16.21 7.45
N ASN A 261 11.42 16.76 6.24
CA ASN A 261 10.48 17.79 5.81
C ASN A 261 9.31 17.24 4.98
N ASN A 262 9.01 15.95 5.10
CA ASN A 262 8.00 15.28 4.28
C ASN A 262 7.02 14.51 5.16
N ASP A 263 6.18 15.25 5.88
CA ASP A 263 5.16 14.69 6.75
C ASP A 263 3.86 14.35 6.00
N PHE A 264 2.98 13.62 6.70
CA PHE A 264 1.68 13.22 6.16
C PHE A 264 0.84 14.40 5.64
N PHE A 265 0.84 15.53 6.34
CA PHE A 265 0.07 16.71 5.94
C PHE A 265 0.66 17.43 4.73
N SER A 266 1.98 17.36 4.54
CA SER A 266 2.65 17.84 3.31
C SER A 266 2.18 17.03 2.11
N ALA A 267 2.10 15.71 2.25
CA ALA A 267 1.50 14.85 1.21
C ALA A 267 0.03 15.21 0.97
N CYS A 268 -0.78 15.42 2.02
CA CYS A 268 -2.17 15.87 1.86
C CYS A 268 -2.28 17.20 1.10
N ARG A 269 -1.45 18.20 1.42
CA ARG A 269 -1.41 19.48 0.71
C ARG A 269 -1.12 19.31 -0.78
N GLU A 270 -0.10 18.53 -1.11
CA GLU A 270 0.28 18.29 -2.50
C GLU A 270 -0.77 17.46 -3.27
N LYS A 271 -1.43 16.49 -2.61
CA LYS A 271 -2.32 15.52 -3.27
C LYS A 271 -3.77 15.90 -3.33
N LEU A 272 -4.26 16.51 -2.27
CA LEU A 272 -5.65 16.86 -2.13
C LEU A 272 -5.89 18.34 -2.45
N GLY A 273 -4.83 19.07 -2.80
CA GLY A 273 -4.90 20.48 -3.13
C GLY A 273 -5.20 21.37 -1.93
N TRP A 274 -4.90 20.93 -0.70
CA TRP A 274 -5.18 21.73 0.49
C TRP A 274 -4.29 22.98 0.61
N SER A 275 -3.25 23.09 -0.21
CA SER A 275 -2.40 24.29 -0.29
C SER A 275 -2.79 25.27 -1.41
N ILE A 276 -3.96 25.09 -2.05
CA ILE A 276 -4.43 26.02 -3.08
C ILE A 276 -4.77 27.35 -2.40
N ASP A 277 -4.16 28.44 -2.88
CA ASP A 277 -4.48 29.80 -2.42
C ASP A 277 -5.95 30.11 -2.74
N ILE A 278 -6.74 30.26 -1.68
CA ILE A 278 -8.18 30.54 -1.75
C ILE A 278 -8.50 31.93 -2.33
N ASN A 279 -7.51 32.81 -2.43
CA ASN A 279 -7.66 34.15 -3.00
C ASN A 279 -7.42 34.20 -4.52
N HIS A 280 -6.78 33.18 -5.09
CA HIS A 280 -6.70 33.03 -6.54
C HIS A 280 -7.99 32.41 -7.08
N LYS A 281 -9.04 33.23 -7.22
CA LYS A 281 -10.18 32.88 -8.07
C LYS A 281 -9.70 32.75 -9.52
N LYS A 282 -10.03 31.61 -10.14
CA LYS A 282 -9.91 31.41 -11.59
C LYS A 282 -10.78 32.39 -12.35
#